data_AF-A0A5N5ZDA4-F1
#
_entry.id   AF-A0A5N5ZDA4-F1
#
_cell.length_a   1.000
_cell.length_b   1.000
_cell.length_c   1.000
_cell.angle_alpha   90.00
_cell.angle_beta   90.00
_cell.angle_gamma   90.00
#
_symmetry.space_group_name_H-M   'P 1'
#
loop_
_entity.id
_entity.type
_entity.pdbx_description
1 polymer ?
#
loop_
_entity_poly.entity_id
_entity_poly.type
_entity_poly.pdbx_seq_one_letter_code
_entity_poly.pdbx_strand_id
1 'polypeptide(L)'
;METINCFEPAILSQVVMFVKDNGKKMFLDAKIVIQKGTKATALVVDNFLVATIENEQHTQVIVIDKAHEVPTFTVSVDEKNQLDISAYASRIDSKEDIQQRKDTWCTLVTKILE
;
A
#
# COMPACT_ATOMS: atom_id res chain seq x y z
N MET A 1 10.60 -22.15 6.92
CA MET A 1 10.28 -20.76 6.52
C MET A 1 8.93 -20.46 7.12
N GLU A 2 8.87 -19.50 8.05
CA GLU A 2 7.58 -19.03 8.56
C GLU A 2 6.92 -18.24 7.44
N THR A 3 5.75 -18.68 6.98
CA THR A 3 4.94 -17.90 6.02
C THR A 3 4.44 -16.65 6.73
N ILE A 4 4.93 -15.48 6.33
CA ILE A 4 4.43 -14.19 6.83
C ILE A 4 2.92 -14.10 6.55
N ASN A 5 2.12 -13.87 7.60
CA ASN A 5 0.69 -13.62 7.43
C ASN A 5 0.47 -12.17 6.98
N CYS A 6 0.52 -11.96 5.67
CA CYS A 6 0.44 -10.65 5.02
C CYS A 6 -0.79 -9.80 5.38
N PHE A 7 -1.83 -10.38 5.99
CA PHE A 7 -3.11 -9.72 6.24
C PHE A 7 -3.32 -9.30 7.71
N GLU A 8 -2.32 -9.44 8.56
CA GLU A 8 -2.40 -8.95 9.93
C GLU A 8 -2.16 -7.43 10.01
N PRO A 9 -2.90 -6.68 10.85
CA PRO A 9 -2.65 -5.25 11.06
C PRO A 9 -1.21 -4.92 11.47
N ALA A 10 -0.56 -5.82 12.21
CA ALA A 10 0.84 -5.67 12.60
C ALA A 10 1.81 -5.64 11.41
N ILE A 11 1.48 -6.31 10.30
CA ILE A 11 2.29 -6.29 9.08
C ILE A 11 2.23 -4.92 8.42
N LEU A 12 1.05 -4.26 8.40
CA LEU A 12 0.96 -2.90 7.87
C LEU A 12 1.90 -1.97 8.64
N SER A 13 1.90 -2.04 9.98
CA SER A 13 2.79 -1.24 10.82
C SER A 13 4.27 -1.50 10.52
N GLN A 14 4.66 -2.76 10.32
CA GLN A 14 6.03 -3.13 9.96
C GLN A 14 6.44 -2.59 8.57
N VAL A 15 5.58 -2.73 7.56
CA VAL A 15 5.82 -2.16 6.23
C VAL A 15 5.94 -0.64 6.30
N VAL A 16 5.08 0.01 7.06
CA VAL A 16 5.11 1.47 7.24
C VAL A 16 6.42 1.93 7.88
N MET A 17 6.85 1.28 8.96
CA MET A 17 8.15 1.57 9.59
C MET A 17 9.30 1.35 8.61
N PHE A 18 9.31 0.23 7.90
CA PHE A 18 10.35 -0.07 6.93
C PHE A 18 10.45 0.99 5.82
N VAL A 19 9.30 1.39 5.25
CA VAL A 19 9.25 2.42 4.20
C VAL A 19 9.66 3.79 4.75
N LYS A 20 9.37 4.11 6.00
CA LYS A 20 9.86 5.34 6.64
C LYS A 20 11.37 5.36 6.80
N ASP A 21 11.95 4.23 7.20
CA ASP A 21 13.38 4.12 7.47
C ASP A 21 14.21 4.07 6.18
N ASN A 22 13.66 3.48 5.12
CA ASN A 22 14.39 3.22 3.86
C ASN A 22 13.92 4.05 2.66
N GLY A 23 12.75 4.68 2.77
CA GLY A 23 12.13 5.44 1.69
C GLY A 23 12.60 6.89 1.61
N LYS A 24 12.06 7.61 0.64
CA LYS A 24 12.31 9.04 0.42
C LYS A 24 11.04 9.84 0.61
N LYS A 25 11.14 10.97 1.33
CA LYS A 25 10.05 11.94 1.45
C LYS A 25 9.80 12.58 0.09
N MET A 26 8.53 12.57 -0.35
CA MET A 26 8.13 13.16 -1.61
C MET A 26 6.69 13.67 -1.57
N PHE A 27 6.34 14.48 -2.56
CA PHE A 27 4.98 14.85 -2.85
C PHE A 27 4.44 13.92 -3.94
N LEU A 28 3.31 13.28 -3.70
CA LEU A 28 2.65 12.46 -4.71
C LEU A 28 1.95 13.38 -5.73
N ASP A 29 2.17 13.11 -7.02
CA ASP A 29 1.59 13.89 -8.13
C ASP A 29 0.09 13.59 -8.27
N ALA A 30 -0.69 14.56 -8.74
CA ALA A 30 -2.14 14.43 -8.99
C ALA A 30 -2.51 13.33 -9.99
N LYS A 31 -1.54 12.92 -10.83
CA LYS A 31 -1.71 11.77 -11.73
C LYS A 31 -1.74 10.42 -11.01
N ILE A 32 -1.28 10.41 -9.76
CA ILE A 32 -1.01 9.22 -8.96
C ILE A 32 -1.99 9.16 -7.78
N VAL A 33 -2.33 10.31 -7.20
CA VAL A 33 -3.23 10.43 -6.06
C VAL A 33 -4.36 11.42 -6.32
N ILE A 34 -5.55 11.16 -5.78
CA ILE A 34 -6.75 12.02 -5.90
C ILE A 34 -6.47 13.40 -5.28
N GLN A 35 -5.64 13.46 -4.24
CA GLN A 35 -5.21 14.71 -3.62
C GLN A 35 -3.78 15.07 -4.06
N LYS A 36 -3.66 16.07 -4.93
CA LYS A 36 -2.36 16.61 -5.36
C LYS A 36 -1.56 17.13 -4.17
N GLY A 37 -0.27 16.80 -4.10
CA GLY A 37 0.62 17.36 -3.08
C GLY A 37 0.49 16.68 -1.72
N THR A 38 -0.09 15.48 -1.68
CA THR A 38 -0.02 14.63 -0.48
C THR A 38 1.44 14.30 -0.18
N LYS A 39 1.87 14.66 1.04
CA LYS A 39 3.18 14.30 1.56
C LYS A 39 3.18 12.82 1.90
N ALA A 40 4.14 12.09 1.34
CA ALA A 40 4.34 10.69 1.63
C ALA A 40 5.82 10.40 1.82
N THR A 41 6.11 9.30 2.50
CA THR A 41 7.41 8.63 2.36
C THR A 41 7.20 7.45 1.45
N ALA A 42 8.03 7.32 0.41
CA ALA A 42 7.84 6.28 -0.58
C ALA A 42 9.12 5.52 -0.87
N LEU A 43 8.94 4.23 -1.14
CA LEU A 43 9.98 3.30 -1.54
C LEU A 43 9.56 2.61 -2.84
N VAL A 44 10.53 2.35 -3.71
CA VAL A 44 10.29 1.55 -4.92
C VAL A 44 10.70 0.12 -4.62
N VAL A 45 9.76 -0.82 -4.83
CA VAL A 45 9.98 -2.26 -4.71
C VAL A 45 9.60 -2.87 -6.06
N ASP A 46 10.59 -3.33 -6.80
CA ASP A 46 10.46 -3.69 -8.22
C ASP A 46 9.76 -2.58 -9.04
N ASN A 47 8.64 -2.91 -9.68
CA ASN A 47 7.84 -1.99 -10.49
C ASN A 47 6.81 -1.21 -9.66
N PHE A 48 6.73 -1.45 -8.35
CA PHE A 48 5.75 -0.78 -7.49
C PHE A 48 6.39 0.39 -6.74
N LEU A 49 5.65 1.49 -6.66
CA LEU A 49 5.89 2.56 -5.69
C LEU A 49 4.96 2.32 -4.49
N VAL A 50 5.56 2.07 -3.33
CA VAL A 50 4.86 1.89 -2.05
C VAL A 50 5.01 3.19 -1.28
N ALA A 51 3.91 3.91 -1.08
CA ALA A 51 3.90 5.23 -0.45
C ALA A 51 3.08 5.22 0.84
N THR A 52 3.72 5.52 1.97
CA THR A 52 3.07 5.68 3.27
C THR A 52 2.60 7.12 3.45
N ILE A 53 1.34 7.29 3.79
CA ILE A 53 0.73 8.57 4.18
C ILE A 53 0.24 8.42 5.62
N GLU A 54 0.67 9.34 6.46
CA GLU A 54 0.21 9.41 7.85
C GLU A 54 -0.32 10.80 8.16
N ASN A 55 -1.50 10.81 8.78
CA ASN A 55 -2.01 11.95 9.50
C ASN A 55 -2.37 11.50 10.93
N GLU A 56 -2.77 12.44 11.78
CA GLU A 56 -3.05 12.18 13.20
C GLU A 56 -4.13 11.11 13.45
N GLN A 57 -4.94 10.78 12.44
CA GLN A 57 -6.10 9.89 12.57
C GLN A 57 -6.01 8.65 11.70
N HIS A 58 -5.08 8.59 10.74
CA HIS A 58 -5.08 7.56 9.72
C HIS A 58 -3.66 7.30 9.18
N THR A 59 -3.29 6.03 9.17
CA THR A 59 -2.12 5.51 8.46
C THR A 59 -2.60 4.71 7.26
N GLN A 60 -2.11 5.08 6.09
CA GLN A 60 -2.45 4.42 4.83
C GLN A 60 -1.20 4.17 4.00
N VAL A 61 -1.16 3.01 3.36
CA VAL A 61 -0.21 2.72 2.29
C VAL A 61 -0.94 2.81 0.96
N ILE A 62 -0.38 3.55 0.01
CA ILE A 62 -0.81 3.54 -1.38
C ILE A 62 0.20 2.71 -2.17
N VAL A 63 -0.29 1.73 -2.92
CA VAL A 63 0.51 0.91 -3.82
C VAL A 63 0.21 1.31 -5.26
N ILE A 64 1.24 1.72 -5.99
CA ILE A 64 1.13 2.18 -7.37
C ILE A 64 2.02 1.30 -8.24
N ASP A 65 1.40 0.57 -9.16
CA ASP A 65 2.13 -0.12 -10.21
C ASP A 65 2.56 0.86 -11.30
N LYS A 66 3.88 0.94 -11.54
CA LYS A 66 4.45 1.78 -12.61
C LYS A 66 4.29 1.18 -14.00
N ALA A 67 4.03 -0.12 -14.10
CA ALA A 67 3.71 -0.80 -15.35
C ALA A 67 2.22 -0.66 -15.72
N HIS A 68 1.37 -0.22 -14.78
CA HIS A 68 -0.07 -0.06 -14.93
C HIS A 68 -0.83 -1.38 -15.24
N GLU A 69 -0.30 -2.52 -14.78
CA GLU A 69 -0.94 -3.84 -14.87
C GLU A 69 -1.92 -4.06 -13.71
N VAL A 70 -1.61 -3.53 -12.53
CA VAL A 70 -2.47 -3.55 -11.34
C VAL A 70 -2.99 -2.12 -11.06
N PRO A 71 -4.31 -1.90 -10.96
CA PRO A 71 -4.85 -0.61 -10.56
C PRO A 71 -4.32 -0.17 -9.19
N THR A 72 -4.05 1.13 -9.05
CA THR A 72 -3.63 1.70 -7.76
C THR A 72 -4.62 1.35 -6.66
N PHE A 73 -4.07 0.91 -5.52
CA PHE A 73 -4.87 0.49 -4.38
C PHE A 73 -4.30 0.99 -3.07
N THR A 74 -5.12 0.93 -2.04
CA THR A 74 -4.78 1.32 -0.68
C THR A 74 -4.79 0.14 0.26
N VAL A 75 -3.94 0.23 1.28
CA VAL A 75 -3.91 -0.66 2.42
C VAL A 75 -4.00 0.18 3.68
N SER A 76 -4.99 -0.11 4.51
CA SER A 76 -5.22 0.57 5.80
C SER A 76 -5.84 -0.42 6.80
N VAL A 77 -5.97 -0.01 8.05
CA VAL A 77 -6.73 -0.76 9.06
C VAL A 77 -8.12 -0.13 9.19
N ASP A 78 -9.16 -0.95 9.10
CA ASP A 78 -10.55 -0.52 9.25
C ASP A 78 -10.94 -0.34 10.73
N GLU A 79 -12.18 0.11 10.98
CA GLU A 79 -12.71 0.30 12.32
C GLU A 79 -12.86 -1.01 13.13
N LYS A 80 -12.81 -2.16 12.46
CA LYS A 80 -12.88 -3.49 13.08
C LYS A 80 -11.50 -4.10 13.33
N ASN A 81 -10.43 -3.30 13.18
CA ASN A 81 -9.04 -3.72 13.32
C ASN A 81 -8.67 -4.83 12.33
N GLN A 82 -9.19 -4.75 11.10
CA GLN A 82 -8.86 -5.65 10.00
C GLN A 82 -8.12 -4.88 8.91
N LEU A 83 -7.22 -5.58 8.21
CA LEU A 83 -6.52 -5.00 7.07
C LEU A 83 -7.51 -4.86 5.90
N ASP A 84 -7.79 -3.62 5.51
CA ASP A 84 -8.57 -3.30 4.33
C ASP A 84 -7.64 -3.07 3.14
N ILE A 85 -7.92 -3.78 2.03
CA ILE A 85 -7.22 -3.61 0.75
C ILE A 85 -8.26 -3.22 -0.30
N SER A 86 -8.30 -1.94 -0.60
CA SER A 86 -9.37 -1.32 -1.38
C SER A 86 -8.82 -0.60 -2.61
N ALA A 87 -9.63 -0.52 -3.67
CA ALA A 87 -9.29 0.29 -4.82
C ALA A 87 -9.11 1.76 -4.41
N TYR A 88 -8.06 2.40 -4.92
CA TYR A 88 -7.79 3.80 -4.57
C TYR A 88 -8.80 4.77 -5.21
N ALA A 89 -9.19 4.49 -6.46
CA ALA A 89 -10.26 5.21 -7.14
C ALA A 89 -11.52 4.33 -7.17
N SER A 90 -12.63 4.85 -6.65
CA SER A 90 -13.92 4.15 -6.58
C SER A 90 -14.31 3.56 -7.94
N ARG A 91 -14.21 2.23 -8.05
CA ARG A 91 -14.68 1.41 -9.16
C ARG A 91 -15.46 0.24 -8.58
N ILE A 92 -16.38 -0.33 -9.35
CA ILE A 92 -17.01 -1.60 -9.01
C ILE A 92 -15.92 -2.66 -9.07
N ASP A 93 -15.46 -3.13 -7.92
CA ASP A 93 -14.42 -4.14 -7.83
C ASP A 93 -14.98 -5.53 -8.13
N SER A 94 -14.36 -6.23 -9.09
CA SER A 94 -14.63 -7.64 -9.29
C SER A 94 -13.91 -8.48 -8.21
N LYS A 95 -14.33 -9.74 -8.04
CA LYS A 95 -13.62 -10.67 -7.15
C LYS A 95 -12.17 -10.90 -7.60
N GLU A 96 -11.91 -10.84 -8.90
CA GLU A 96 -10.58 -11.02 -9.48
C GLU A 96 -9.68 -9.83 -9.12
N ASP A 97 -10.17 -8.59 -9.21
CA ASP A 97 -9.41 -7.40 -8.83
C ASP A 97 -9.04 -7.41 -7.34
N ILE A 98 -9.99 -7.83 -6.49
CA ILE A 98 -9.74 -7.97 -5.05
C ILE A 98 -8.64 -8.99 -4.79
N GLN A 99 -8.68 -10.15 -5.46
CA GLN A 99 -7.68 -11.19 -5.29
C GLN A 99 -6.30 -10.74 -5.80
N GLN A 100 -6.25 -10.11 -6.97
CA GLN A 100 -5.00 -9.60 -7.55
C GLN A 100 -4.29 -8.62 -6.61
N ARG A 101 -5.05 -7.72 -5.96
CA ARG A 101 -4.48 -6.78 -4.98
C ARG A 101 -3.98 -7.47 -3.72
N LYS A 102 -4.71 -8.47 -3.22
CA LYS A 102 -4.28 -9.28 -2.07
C LYS A 102 -2.98 -10.02 -2.35
N ASP A 103 -2.86 -10.62 -3.53
CA ASP A 103 -1.67 -11.35 -3.95
C ASP A 103 -0.48 -10.40 -4.16
N THR A 104 -0.74 -9.24 -4.78
CA THR A 104 0.25 -8.17 -4.97
C THR A 104 0.75 -7.65 -3.62
N TRP A 105 -0.16 -7.36 -2.69
CA TRP A 105 0.19 -6.93 -1.34
C TRP A 105 1.07 -7.95 -0.64
N CYS A 106 0.67 -9.22 -0.65
CA CYS A 106 1.45 -10.26 0.03
C CYS A 106 2.84 -10.44 -0.59
N THR A 107 2.95 -10.37 -1.91
CA THR A 107 4.25 -10.39 -2.61
C THR A 107 5.14 -9.22 -2.20
N LEU A 108 4.56 -8.01 -2.09
CA LEU A 108 5.30 -6.82 -1.64
C LEU A 108 5.73 -6.93 -0.18
N VAL A 109 4.85 -7.40 0.71
CA VAL A 109 5.17 -7.65 2.13
C VAL A 109 6.36 -8.58 2.26
N THR A 110 6.33 -9.73 1.59
CA THR A 110 7.42 -10.70 1.61
C THR A 110 8.74 -10.05 1.17
N LYS A 111 8.75 -9.28 0.09
CA LYS A 111 9.97 -8.60 -0.40
C LYS A 111 10.48 -7.48 0.49
N ILE A 112 9.61 -6.89 1.30
CA ILE A 112 9.93 -5.78 2.19
C ILE A 112 10.45 -6.31 3.53
N LEU A 113 9.93 -7.43 4.01
CA LEU A 113 10.16 -7.93 5.37
C LEU A 113 11.03 -9.20 5.45
N GLU A 114 11.30 -9.88 4.34
CA GLU A 114 12.28 -10.99 4.23
C GLU A 114 13.55 -10.56 3.49
#